data_AF-A0A7J9Q7M5-F1
#
_entry.id   AF-A0A7J9Q7M5-F1
#
_cell.length_a   1.000
_cell.length_b   1.000
_cell.length_c   1.000
_cell.angle_alpha   90.00
_cell.angle_beta   90.00
_cell.angle_gamma   90.00
#
_symmetry.space_group_name_H-M   'P 1'
#
loop_
_entity.id
_entity.type
_entity.pdbx_description
1 polymer ?
#
loop_
_entity_poly.entity_id
_entity_poly.type
_entity_poly.pdbx_seq_one_letter_code
_entity_poly.pdbx_strand_id
1 'polypeptide(L)'
;IAIIIFTASALAIKNIGLADYPKPFVSKDVLNSIIIVGEHAKTGDMIGAIGIATSLGPPFESGIIVLDTEIDNIKEQNIIVVGGPCVNMAAAEIMGWPLKCDQGFEPGNAKIKLFDTGSNVALLVAGYSVYDTTMACRVLANYGDYKLAGSELEVAGSILDDFIIKNVE
;
A
#
# COMPACT_ATOMS: atom_id res chain seq x y z
N ILE A 1 -39.09 31.22 -2.32
CA ILE A 1 -37.73 30.76 -2.63
C ILE A 1 -37.55 29.46 -1.86
N ALA A 2 -37.69 28.32 -2.54
CA ALA A 2 -37.57 27.00 -1.91
C ALA A 2 -36.08 26.70 -1.73
N ILE A 3 -35.63 26.59 -0.49
CA ILE A 3 -34.26 26.20 -0.16
C ILE A 3 -34.22 24.67 -0.28
N ILE A 4 -33.70 24.19 -1.41
CA ILE A 4 -33.34 22.78 -1.60
C ILE A 4 -32.07 22.55 -0.79
N ILE A 5 -32.23 21.99 0.40
CA ILE A 5 -31.11 21.49 1.19
C ILE A 5 -30.66 20.19 0.51
N PHE A 6 -29.57 20.25 -0.25
CA PHE A 6 -28.84 19.05 -0.65
C PHE A 6 -28.28 18.42 0.62
N THR A 7 -28.97 17.44 1.17
CA THR A 7 -28.34 16.52 2.12
C THR A 7 -27.27 15.78 1.34
N ALA A 8 -26.00 16.08 1.61
CA ALA A 8 -24.89 15.26 1.16
C ALA A 8 -25.17 13.84 1.65
N SER A 9 -25.56 12.96 0.72
CA SER A 9 -25.56 11.53 0.97
C SER A 9 -24.14 11.19 1.37
N ALA A 10 -23.94 10.77 2.62
CA ALA A 10 -22.71 10.09 3.01
C ALA A 10 -22.55 8.92 2.03
N LEU A 11 -21.58 9.03 1.12
CA LEU A 11 -21.20 7.89 0.29
C LEU A 11 -20.80 6.77 1.26
N ALA A 12 -21.44 5.63 1.09
CA ALA A 12 -21.27 4.46 1.92
C ALA A 12 -19.78 4.14 2.13
N ILE A 13 -19.41 3.95 3.40
CA ILE A 13 -18.13 3.39 3.83
C ILE A 13 -17.95 2.06 3.10
N LYS A 14 -17.13 2.05 2.05
CA LYS A 14 -16.72 0.81 1.41
C LYS A 14 -15.68 0.19 2.34
N ASN A 15 -16.11 -0.73 3.19
CA ASN A 15 -15.24 -1.48 4.10
C ASN A 15 -14.38 -2.44 3.25
N ILE A 16 -13.38 -1.90 2.55
CA ILE A 16 -12.39 -2.66 1.78
C ILE A 16 -11.39 -3.19 2.79
N GLY A 17 -11.30 -4.52 2.89
CA GLY A 17 -10.28 -5.19 3.68
C GLY A 17 -9.20 -5.77 2.79
N LEU A 18 -8.11 -6.23 3.41
CA LEU A 18 -7.03 -6.95 2.73
C LEU A 18 -7.49 -8.31 2.20
N ALA A 19 -8.63 -8.83 2.67
CA ALA A 19 -9.30 -9.99 2.09
C ALA A 19 -9.82 -9.73 0.67
N ASP A 20 -10.02 -8.46 0.28
CA ASP A 20 -10.48 -8.07 -1.05
C ASP A 20 -9.32 -7.89 -2.05
N TYR A 21 -8.07 -7.90 -1.58
CA TYR A 21 -6.89 -7.75 -2.42
C TYR A 21 -6.89 -8.85 -3.51
N PRO A 22 -6.68 -8.51 -4.80
CA PRO A 22 -6.07 -7.26 -5.31
C PRO A 22 -7.03 -6.11 -5.62
N LYS A 23 -8.34 -6.22 -5.33
CA LYS A 23 -9.25 -5.07 -5.47
C LYS A 23 -9.01 -4.09 -4.32
N PRO A 24 -9.11 -2.76 -4.53
CA PRO A 24 -9.51 -2.05 -5.74
C PRO A 24 -8.37 -1.72 -6.71
N PHE A 25 -7.14 -2.19 -6.43
CA PHE A 25 -5.93 -1.89 -7.21
C PHE A 25 -5.95 -2.52 -8.60
N VAL A 26 -6.74 -3.57 -8.79
CA VAL A 26 -7.01 -4.18 -10.11
C VAL A 26 -8.50 -4.08 -10.44
N SER A 27 -8.81 -3.62 -11.66
CA SER A 27 -10.18 -3.48 -12.17
C SER A 27 -10.27 -4.09 -13.58
N LYS A 28 -11.15 -5.08 -13.76
CA LYS A 28 -11.33 -5.81 -15.03
C LYS A 28 -9.99 -6.32 -15.62
N ASP A 29 -9.15 -6.87 -14.75
CA ASP A 29 -7.82 -7.39 -15.08
C ASP A 29 -6.81 -6.33 -15.56
N VAL A 30 -7.14 -5.04 -15.43
CA VAL A 30 -6.23 -3.91 -15.68
C VAL A 30 -5.82 -3.31 -14.35
N LEU A 31 -4.53 -2.99 -14.20
CA LEU A 31 -4.06 -2.27 -13.02
C LEU A 31 -4.71 -0.88 -12.98
N ASN A 32 -5.39 -0.58 -11.88
CA ASN A 32 -6.12 0.66 -11.60
C ASN A 32 -5.50 1.38 -10.40
N SER A 33 -4.16 1.36 -10.33
CA SER A 33 -3.39 1.98 -9.29
C SER A 33 -2.00 2.38 -9.77
N ILE A 34 -1.44 3.41 -9.13
CA ILE A 34 -0.02 3.74 -9.24
C ILE A 34 0.70 3.12 -8.04
N ILE A 35 1.89 2.59 -8.28
CA ILE A 35 2.82 2.13 -7.27
C ILE A 35 3.86 3.23 -7.07
N ILE A 36 3.98 3.74 -5.85
CA ILE A 36 4.87 4.85 -5.52
C ILE A 36 6.04 4.31 -4.71
N VAL A 37 7.26 4.56 -5.18
CA VAL A 37 8.50 4.24 -4.48
C VAL A 37 9.21 5.55 -4.14
N GLY A 38 9.88 5.63 -3.00
CA GLY A 38 10.61 6.83 -2.63
C GLY A 38 11.84 7.09 -3.51
N GLU A 39 12.13 8.34 -3.87
CA GLU A 39 13.35 8.73 -4.62
C GLU A 39 14.63 8.29 -3.89
N HIS A 40 14.61 8.29 -2.56
CA HIS A 40 15.72 7.86 -1.71
C HIS A 40 15.57 6.44 -1.17
N ALA A 41 14.58 5.70 -1.66
CA ALA A 41 14.36 4.31 -1.29
C ALA A 41 15.55 3.44 -1.71
N LYS A 42 15.74 2.33 -1.00
CA LYS A 42 16.83 1.41 -1.34
C LYS A 42 16.36 0.44 -2.42
N THR A 43 17.32 -0.19 -3.11
CA THR A 43 17.04 -1.07 -4.25
C THR A 43 16.03 -2.19 -3.94
N GLY A 44 15.97 -2.68 -2.70
CA GLY A 44 14.99 -3.69 -2.31
C GLY A 44 13.53 -3.21 -2.36
N ASP A 45 13.28 -1.93 -2.10
CA ASP A 45 11.94 -1.34 -2.20
C ASP A 45 11.46 -1.33 -3.66
N MET A 46 12.35 -0.95 -4.59
CA MET A 46 12.06 -0.99 -6.02
C MET A 46 11.84 -2.41 -6.54
N ILE A 47 12.66 -3.37 -6.12
CA ILE A 47 12.47 -4.79 -6.50
C ILE A 47 11.14 -5.32 -5.95
N GLY A 48 10.79 -4.97 -4.71
CA GLY A 48 9.51 -5.31 -4.10
C GLY A 48 8.32 -4.74 -4.88
N ALA A 49 8.39 -3.46 -5.25
CA ALA A 49 7.39 -2.79 -6.07
C ALA A 49 7.20 -3.47 -7.43
N ILE A 50 8.28 -3.84 -8.12
CA ILE A 50 8.22 -4.60 -9.38
C ILE A 50 7.56 -5.98 -9.16
N GLY A 51 7.89 -6.67 -8.06
CA GLY A 51 7.27 -7.94 -7.71
C GLY A 51 5.75 -7.83 -7.54
N ILE A 52 5.29 -6.78 -6.85
CA ILE A 52 3.86 -6.49 -6.72
C ILE A 52 3.25 -6.19 -8.09
N ALA A 53 3.85 -5.27 -8.87
CA ALA A 53 3.35 -4.90 -10.19
C ALA A 53 3.16 -6.12 -11.12
N THR A 54 4.16 -7.00 -11.16
CA THR A 54 4.13 -8.20 -12.00
C THR A 54 3.11 -9.23 -11.52
N SER A 55 2.89 -9.34 -10.21
CA SER A 55 1.88 -10.25 -9.64
C SER A 55 0.42 -9.85 -9.94
N LEU A 56 0.16 -8.56 -10.16
CA LEU A 56 -1.18 -8.03 -10.42
C LEU A 56 -1.62 -8.22 -11.88
N GLY A 57 -0.69 -8.63 -12.75
CA GLY A 57 -0.95 -9.07 -14.12
C GLY A 57 -1.13 -7.93 -15.14
N PRO A 58 -0.96 -8.24 -16.44
CA PRO A 58 -1.25 -7.32 -17.54
C PRO A 58 -2.77 -7.24 -17.86
N PRO A 59 -3.22 -6.19 -18.58
CA PRO A 59 -2.41 -5.13 -19.19
C PRO A 59 -2.10 -3.98 -18.24
N PHE A 60 -0.91 -3.43 -18.46
CA PHE A 60 -0.39 -2.24 -17.81
C PHE A 60 -0.64 -1.05 -18.73
N GLU A 61 -1.41 -0.05 -18.28
CA GLU A 61 -1.26 1.28 -18.88
C GLU A 61 0.08 1.87 -18.39
N SER A 62 0.80 2.57 -19.27
CA SER A 62 2.17 3.07 -19.01
C SER A 62 2.24 3.90 -17.72
N GLY A 63 3.36 3.81 -16.98
CA GLY A 63 3.61 4.67 -15.81
C GLY A 63 3.13 4.11 -14.47
N ILE A 64 3.15 2.79 -14.30
CA ILE A 64 2.65 2.12 -13.08
C ILE A 64 3.49 2.41 -11.86
N ILE A 65 4.82 2.38 -12.00
CA ILE A 65 5.72 2.64 -10.90
C ILE A 65 6.30 4.02 -11.13
N VAL A 66 6.10 4.91 -10.16
CA VAL A 66 6.62 6.29 -10.18
C VAL A 66 7.37 6.56 -8.89
N LEU A 67 8.25 7.56 -8.92
CA LEU A 67 8.86 8.10 -7.73
C LEU A 67 7.86 8.97 -6.96
N ASP A 68 8.02 9.07 -5.65
CA ASP A 68 7.26 9.99 -4.80
C ASP A 68 7.42 11.46 -5.21
N THR A 69 8.50 11.80 -5.92
CA THR A 69 8.73 13.13 -6.49
C THR A 69 8.18 13.34 -7.90
N GLU A 70 7.63 12.30 -8.53
CA GLU A 70 7.02 12.36 -9.87
C GLU A 70 5.48 12.49 -9.82
N ILE A 71 4.89 12.51 -8.62
CA ILE A 71 3.44 12.59 -8.41
C ILE A 71 3.08 13.72 -7.43
N ASP A 72 2.22 14.63 -7.88
CA ASP A 72 1.82 15.79 -7.06
C ASP A 72 0.64 15.49 -6.13
N ASN A 73 -0.28 14.59 -6.53
CA ASN A 73 -1.50 14.31 -5.78
C ASN A 73 -1.80 12.81 -5.67
N ILE A 74 -1.47 12.25 -4.51
CA ILE A 74 -1.62 10.82 -4.24
C ILE A 74 -3.07 10.38 -3.95
N LYS A 75 -4.03 11.32 -3.95
CA LYS A 75 -5.44 11.05 -3.60
C LYS A 75 -6.35 10.91 -4.82
N GLU A 76 -5.85 11.14 -6.03
CA GLU A 76 -6.65 11.12 -7.27
C GLU A 76 -7.03 9.71 -7.71
N GLN A 77 -6.28 8.71 -7.29
CA GLN A 77 -6.51 7.30 -7.64
C GLN A 77 -6.04 6.37 -6.54
N ASN A 78 -6.29 5.07 -6.69
CA ASN A 78 -5.73 4.08 -5.77
C ASN A 78 -4.21 4.04 -5.92
N ILE A 79 -3.52 3.90 -4.80
CA ILE A 79 -2.06 3.85 -4.77
C ILE A 79 -1.57 2.68 -3.94
N ILE A 80 -0.44 2.11 -4.33
CA ILE A 80 0.34 1.19 -3.49
C ILE A 80 1.66 1.90 -3.19
N VAL A 81 1.90 2.22 -1.93
CA VAL A 81 3.09 2.94 -1.51
C VAL A 81 4.08 1.95 -0.92
N VAL A 82 5.23 1.80 -1.57
CA VAL A 82 6.28 0.86 -1.17
C VAL A 82 7.43 1.62 -0.52
N GLY A 83 7.80 1.18 0.68
CA GLY A 83 8.82 1.81 1.52
C GLY A 83 8.23 2.68 2.63
N GLY A 84 8.99 2.83 3.71
CA GLY A 84 8.60 3.61 4.88
C GLY A 84 8.72 5.12 4.68
N PRO A 85 8.10 5.92 5.57
CA PRO A 85 8.01 7.38 5.43
C PRO A 85 9.34 8.10 5.62
N CYS A 86 10.41 7.40 6.04
CA CYS A 86 11.75 7.98 6.15
C CYS A 86 12.40 8.28 4.80
N VAL A 87 11.96 7.58 3.74
CA VAL A 87 12.54 7.68 2.39
C VAL A 87 11.49 7.83 1.30
N ASN A 88 10.21 7.89 1.67
CA ASN A 88 9.07 8.00 0.76
C ASN A 88 8.06 9.03 1.29
N MET A 89 7.94 10.17 0.60
CA MET A 89 7.05 11.27 0.98
C MET A 89 5.57 10.89 0.88
N ALA A 90 5.18 10.06 -0.09
CA ALA A 90 3.81 9.57 -0.18
C ALA A 90 3.45 8.69 1.03
N ALA A 91 4.40 7.88 1.52
CA ALA A 91 4.21 7.10 2.75
C ALA A 91 4.04 8.03 3.96
N ALA A 92 4.85 9.08 4.06
CA ALA A 92 4.74 10.06 5.12
C ALA A 92 3.39 10.78 5.08
N GLU A 93 2.89 11.15 3.90
CA GLU A 93 1.60 11.81 3.75
C GLU A 93 0.44 10.92 4.18
N ILE A 94 0.36 9.67 3.69
CA ILE A 94 -0.76 8.76 4.07
C ILE A 94 -0.73 8.38 5.55
N MET A 95 0.46 8.39 6.17
CA MET A 95 0.63 8.17 7.61
C MET A 95 0.40 9.43 8.46
N GLY A 96 0.10 10.58 7.84
CA GLY A 96 -0.19 11.82 8.56
C GLY A 96 1.05 12.53 9.11
N TRP A 97 2.18 12.44 8.40
CA TRP A 97 3.46 13.09 8.74
C TRP A 97 3.92 12.76 10.18
N PRO A 98 4.26 11.50 10.47
CA PRO A 98 4.65 11.10 11.81
C PRO A 98 5.89 11.87 12.26
N LEU A 99 5.90 12.31 13.54
CA LEU A 99 7.01 13.08 14.12
C LEU A 99 8.35 12.35 14.01
N LYS A 100 8.32 11.02 14.14
CA LYS A 100 9.43 10.13 13.82
C LYS A 100 9.00 9.21 12.68
N CYS A 101 9.77 9.18 11.61
CA CYS A 101 9.41 8.40 10.42
C CYS A 101 9.48 6.88 10.66
N ASP A 102 10.22 6.41 11.65
CA ASP A 102 10.28 5.01 12.05
C ASP A 102 9.19 4.64 13.10
N GLN A 103 8.34 5.59 13.48
CA GLN A 103 7.32 5.34 14.49
C GLN A 103 6.36 4.25 14.05
N GLY A 104 6.25 3.22 14.89
CA GLY A 104 5.38 2.07 14.63
C GLY A 104 6.01 1.01 13.72
N PHE A 105 7.30 1.11 13.41
CA PHE A 105 8.08 0.04 12.78
C PHE A 105 9.07 -0.55 13.80
N GLU A 106 9.06 -1.87 13.95
CA GLU A 106 9.97 -2.59 14.83
C GLU A 106 10.95 -3.43 14.00
N PRO A 107 12.21 -3.59 14.43
CA PRO A 107 13.18 -4.42 13.72
C PRO A 107 12.67 -5.85 13.48
N GLY A 108 12.76 -6.32 12.22
CA GLY A 108 12.29 -7.65 11.81
C GLY A 108 10.81 -7.70 11.44
N ASN A 109 10.10 -6.58 11.54
CA ASN A 109 8.68 -6.47 11.22
C ASN A 109 8.44 -5.53 10.04
N ALA A 110 7.42 -5.85 9.26
CA ALA A 110 6.86 -5.00 8.24
C ALA A 110 5.35 -4.90 8.36
N LYS A 111 4.80 -3.87 7.73
CA LYS A 111 3.40 -3.53 7.75
C LYS A 111 2.85 -3.49 6.34
N ILE A 112 1.68 -4.11 6.20
CA ILE A 112 0.80 -3.95 5.04
C ILE A 112 -0.47 -3.30 5.58
N LYS A 113 -0.75 -2.06 5.19
CA LYS A 113 -1.86 -1.30 5.79
C LYS A 113 -2.66 -0.51 4.78
N LEU A 114 -3.98 -0.64 4.83
CA LEU A 114 -4.92 0.16 4.07
C LEU A 114 -5.18 1.49 4.77
N PHE A 115 -5.16 2.56 3.97
CA PHE A 115 -5.51 3.91 4.37
C PHE A 115 -6.63 4.42 3.46
N ASP A 116 -7.61 5.07 4.06
CA ASP A 116 -8.65 5.78 3.34
C ASP A 116 -8.12 7.16 2.91
N THR A 117 -8.11 7.43 1.60
CA THR A 117 -7.71 8.73 1.04
C THR A 117 -8.91 9.54 0.53
N GLY A 118 -10.12 9.16 0.94
CA GLY A 118 -11.39 9.81 0.61
C GLY A 118 -12.18 9.00 -0.41
N SER A 119 -12.00 9.29 -1.71
CA SER A 119 -12.67 8.54 -2.79
C SER A 119 -11.87 7.31 -3.26
N ASN A 120 -10.63 7.20 -2.79
CA ASN A 120 -9.65 6.19 -3.20
C ASN A 120 -9.04 5.51 -1.96
N VAL A 121 -8.24 4.47 -2.22
CA VAL A 121 -7.56 3.71 -1.18
C VAL A 121 -6.05 3.73 -1.42
N ALA A 122 -5.29 3.93 -0.36
CA ALA A 122 -3.84 3.74 -0.34
C ALA A 122 -3.47 2.46 0.40
N LEU A 123 -2.57 1.67 -0.16
CA LEU A 123 -1.98 0.50 0.49
C LEU A 123 -0.50 0.80 0.80
N LEU A 124 -0.17 0.95 2.08
CA LEU A 124 1.21 1.04 2.53
C LEU A 124 1.83 -0.35 2.62
N VAL A 125 3.05 -0.50 2.10
CA VAL A 125 3.89 -1.69 2.19
C VAL A 125 5.27 -1.26 2.66
N ALA A 126 5.52 -1.35 3.97
CA ALA A 126 6.71 -0.76 4.56
C ALA A 126 7.26 -1.63 5.70
N GLY A 127 8.57 -1.89 5.68
CA GLY A 127 9.29 -2.53 6.77
C GLY A 127 10.18 -1.57 7.53
N TYR A 128 10.64 -2.01 8.72
CA TYR A 128 11.68 -1.29 9.46
C TYR A 128 12.97 -1.18 8.65
N SER A 129 13.35 -2.26 7.98
CA SER A 129 14.48 -2.31 7.05
C SER A 129 14.03 -2.66 5.62
N VAL A 130 14.95 -2.50 4.67
CA VAL A 130 14.77 -2.92 3.27
C VAL A 130 14.42 -4.40 3.15
N TYR A 131 15.02 -5.24 4.01
CA TYR A 131 14.72 -6.67 4.04
C TYR A 131 13.27 -6.91 4.48
N ASP A 132 12.82 -6.19 5.50
CA ASP A 132 11.45 -6.27 6.01
C ASP A 132 10.44 -5.80 4.96
N THR A 133 10.70 -4.68 4.28
CA THR A 133 9.85 -4.20 3.17
C THR A 133 9.78 -5.24 2.05
N THR A 134 10.91 -5.87 1.71
CA THR A 134 10.96 -6.91 0.67
C THR A 134 10.11 -8.12 1.05
N MET A 135 10.09 -8.52 2.32
CA MET A 135 9.23 -9.61 2.81
C MET A 135 7.74 -9.25 2.68
N ALA A 136 7.33 -8.06 3.11
CA ALA A 136 5.95 -7.61 2.93
C ALA A 136 5.54 -7.54 1.46
N CYS A 137 6.43 -7.06 0.57
CA CYS A 137 6.17 -7.07 -0.86
C CYS A 137 5.99 -8.48 -1.42
N ARG A 138 6.75 -9.46 -0.92
CA ARG A 138 6.60 -10.88 -1.32
C ARG A 138 5.28 -11.47 -0.86
N VAL A 139 4.81 -11.14 0.35
CA VAL A 139 3.48 -11.55 0.83
C VAL A 139 2.40 -11.03 -0.11
N LEU A 140 2.45 -9.75 -0.48
CA LEU A 140 1.49 -9.18 -1.43
C LEU A 140 1.63 -9.74 -2.84
N ALA A 141 2.85 -10.00 -3.32
CA ALA A 141 3.06 -10.58 -4.65
C ALA A 141 2.56 -12.03 -4.75
N ASN A 142 2.51 -12.75 -3.63
CA ASN A 142 2.02 -14.12 -3.53
C ASN A 142 0.72 -14.18 -2.71
N TYR A 143 -0.12 -13.15 -2.80
CA TYR A 143 -1.33 -13.00 -1.99
C TYR A 143 -2.28 -14.21 -2.04
N GLY A 144 -2.26 -14.99 -3.13
CA GLY A 144 -3.05 -16.22 -3.28
C GLY A 144 -2.66 -17.35 -2.32
N ASP A 145 -1.44 -17.31 -1.77
CA ASP A 145 -0.92 -18.31 -0.83
C ASP A 145 -1.28 -17.97 0.63
N TYR A 146 -1.84 -16.78 0.88
CA TYR A 146 -2.07 -16.25 2.22
C TYR A 146 -3.53 -15.85 2.44
N LYS A 147 -4.01 -16.03 3.68
CA LYS A 147 -5.33 -15.54 4.09
C LYS A 147 -5.20 -14.13 4.64
N LEU A 148 -5.13 -13.15 3.75
CA LEU A 148 -5.10 -11.73 4.11
C LEU A 148 -6.46 -11.29 4.65
N ALA A 149 -6.50 -10.52 5.73
CA ALA A 149 -7.74 -10.01 6.32
C ALA A 149 -7.50 -8.70 7.09
N GLY A 150 -8.59 -8.03 7.49
CA GLY A 150 -8.52 -6.77 8.23
C GLY A 150 -8.04 -5.60 7.36
N SER A 151 -7.61 -4.52 8.00
CA SER A 151 -7.07 -3.32 7.35
C SER A 151 -5.56 -3.14 7.56
N GLU A 152 -4.95 -3.93 8.45
CA GLU A 152 -3.52 -3.90 8.75
C GLU A 152 -3.01 -5.33 9.01
N LEU A 153 -1.85 -5.65 8.45
CA LEU A 153 -1.08 -6.87 8.72
C LEU A 153 0.30 -6.50 9.24
N GLU A 154 0.76 -7.27 10.21
CA GLU A 154 2.17 -7.36 10.57
C GLU A 154 2.77 -8.61 9.92
N VAL A 155 3.84 -8.40 9.16
CA VAL A 155 4.62 -9.45 8.52
C VAL A 155 5.96 -9.55 9.23
N ALA A 156 6.25 -10.70 9.81
CA ALA A 156 7.51 -10.99 10.47
C ALA A 156 8.10 -12.30 9.94
N GLY A 157 9.42 -12.44 9.96
CA GLY A 157 10.08 -13.68 9.56
C GLY A 157 11.50 -13.48 9.09
N SER A 158 12.06 -14.55 8.53
CA SER A 158 13.35 -14.52 7.86
C SER A 158 13.16 -14.99 6.41
N ILE A 159 14.06 -14.62 5.51
CA ILE A 159 14.00 -15.04 4.09
C ILE A 159 14.15 -16.58 3.94
N LEU A 160 14.58 -17.27 5.00
CA LEU A 160 14.86 -18.71 5.02
C LEU A 160 13.83 -19.55 5.81
N ASP A 161 12.92 -18.91 6.53
CA ASP A 161 11.84 -19.56 7.31
C ASP A 161 10.47 -19.16 6.75
N ASP A 162 9.42 -19.91 7.10
CA ASP A 162 8.04 -19.55 6.77
C ASP A 162 7.68 -18.15 7.34
N PHE A 163 7.00 -17.32 6.56
CA PHE A 163 6.57 -15.99 7.01
C PHE A 163 5.45 -16.08 8.05
N ILE A 164 5.55 -15.30 9.12
CA ILE A 164 4.51 -15.12 10.12
C ILE A 164 3.69 -13.90 9.73
N ILE A 165 2.41 -14.11 9.41
CA ILE A 165 1.46 -13.04 9.09
C ILE A 165 0.45 -12.95 10.22
N LYS A 166 0.33 -11.76 10.83
CA LYS A 166 -0.66 -11.46 11.87
C LYS A 166 -1.60 -10.37 11.39
N ASN A 167 -2.91 -10.62 11.48
CA ASN A 167 -3.91 -9.58 11.30
C ASN A 167 -3.93 -8.69 12.55
N VAL A 168 -3.90 -7.38 12.36
CA VAL A 168 -4.06 -6.40 13.45
C VAL A 168 -5.54 -6.00 13.51
N GLU A 169 -6.18 -6.26 14.66
CA GLU A 169 -7.58 -5.88 14.93
C GLU A 169 -7.73 -4.42 15.36
#